data_AF-A0A800F960-F1
#
_entry.id   AF-A0A800F960-F1
#
_cell.length_a   1.000
_cell.length_b   1.000
_cell.length_c   1.000
_cell.angle_alpha   90.00
_cell.angle_beta   90.00
_cell.angle_gamma   90.00
#
_symmetry.space_group_name_H-M   'P 1'
#
loop_
_entity.id
_entity.type
_entity.pdbx_description
1 polymer ?
#
loop_
_entity_poly.entity_id
_entity_poly.type
_entity_poly.pdbx_seq_one_letter_code
_entity_poly.pdbx_strand_id
1 'polypeptide(L)'
;MKNYPQSAFPHCPGLEAALDRLPPAMGAGILRWALWSVPSGGFVRAVLENDLYSAAVGADSVNKRLLPEYVEVLNHLPPGSWGSRDAVLSWRGVLHGVDPEAWPSEAHQWRRAQSVRFVEAPQSEWGGGDDGEEVKP
;
A
#
# COMPACT_ATOMS: atom_id res chain seq x y z
N MET A 1 -17.09 5.75 13.47
CA MET A 1 -17.07 5.95 12.00
C MET A 1 -15.94 6.90 11.68
N LYS A 2 -15.03 6.48 10.81
CA LYS A 2 -13.97 7.35 10.31
C LYS A 2 -14.63 8.19 9.20
N ASN A 3 -14.48 9.51 9.22
CA ASN A 3 -15.06 10.37 8.19
C ASN A 3 -14.10 10.45 7.01
N TYR A 4 -14.29 9.60 6.01
CA TYR A 4 -13.58 9.74 4.76
C TYR A 4 -14.41 10.62 3.80
N PRO A 5 -13.82 11.55 3.06
CA PRO A 5 -14.56 12.32 2.06
C PRO A 5 -15.06 11.35 0.99
N GLN A 6 -16.38 11.23 0.86
CA GLN A 6 -17.00 10.36 -0.14
C GLN A 6 -16.58 10.73 -1.57
N SER A 7 -16.21 12.00 -1.81
CA SER A 7 -15.69 12.50 -3.09
C SER A 7 -14.24 12.08 -3.41
N ALA A 8 -13.51 11.49 -2.46
CA ALA A 8 -12.14 11.03 -2.66
C ALA A 8 -12.05 9.65 -3.32
N PHE A 9 -13.14 8.88 -3.33
CA PHE A 9 -13.17 7.50 -3.83
C PHE A 9 -14.20 7.27 -4.95
N PRO A 10 -14.37 8.18 -5.94
CA PRO A 10 -15.37 8.01 -6.98
C PRO A 10 -15.13 6.75 -7.85
N HIS A 11 -13.95 6.12 -7.71
CA HIS A 11 -13.54 4.95 -8.48
C HIS A 11 -13.41 3.66 -7.66
N CYS A 12 -13.71 3.68 -6.35
CA CYS A 12 -13.53 2.53 -5.44
C CYS A 12 -14.72 2.38 -4.47
N PRO A 13 -15.90 1.95 -4.93
CA PRO A 13 -17.06 1.77 -4.07
C PRO A 13 -16.78 0.71 -2.99
N GLY A 14 -17.21 0.96 -1.76
CA GLY A 14 -17.05 0.01 -0.65
C GLY A 14 -15.68 0.02 0.05
N LEU A 15 -14.67 0.70 -0.52
CA LEU A 15 -13.33 0.78 0.05
C LEU A 15 -13.32 1.38 1.47
N GLU A 16 -14.09 2.44 1.71
CA GLU A 16 -14.23 3.06 3.03
C GLU A 16 -14.71 2.05 4.10
N ALA A 17 -15.76 1.31 3.80
CA ALA A 17 -16.32 0.30 4.72
C ALA A 17 -15.36 -0.89 4.94
N ALA A 18 -14.52 -1.21 3.95
CA ALA A 18 -13.47 -2.21 4.10
C ALA A 18 -12.32 -1.69 4.98
N LEU A 19 -11.85 -0.46 4.76
CA LEU A 19 -10.80 0.19 5.57
C LEU A 19 -11.23 0.44 7.03
N ASP A 20 -12.53 0.58 7.30
CA ASP A 20 -13.07 0.71 8.66
C ASP A 20 -12.86 -0.55 9.51
N ARG A 21 -12.69 -1.72 8.90
CA ARG A 21 -12.40 -2.99 9.58
C ARG A 21 -10.93 -3.15 9.96
N LEU A 22 -10.04 -2.32 9.41
CA LEU A 22 -8.61 -2.36 9.68
C LEU A 22 -8.20 -1.36 10.79
N PRO A 23 -7.07 -1.62 11.48
CA PRO A 23 -6.44 -0.64 12.34
C PRO A 23 -6.24 0.68 11.57
N PRO A 24 -6.57 1.85 12.15
CA PRO A 24 -6.52 3.13 11.44
C PRO A 24 -5.18 3.38 10.75
N ALA A 25 -4.08 2.98 11.40
CA ALA A 25 -2.76 3.17 10.86
C ALA A 25 -2.48 2.34 9.59
N MET A 26 -3.03 1.14 9.52
CA MET A 26 -2.83 0.24 8.38
C MET A 26 -3.72 0.64 7.21
N GLY A 27 -4.97 1.00 7.49
CA GLY A 27 -5.87 1.56 6.49
C GLY A 27 -5.28 2.82 5.83
N ALA A 28 -4.68 3.72 6.61
CA ALA A 28 -4.00 4.91 6.08
C ALA A 28 -2.76 4.58 5.23
N GLY A 29 -2.05 3.48 5.52
CA GLY A 29 -0.95 2.98 4.69
C GLY A 29 -1.42 2.52 3.32
N ILE A 30 -2.46 1.68 3.28
CA ILE A 30 -3.09 1.20 2.04
C ILE A 30 -3.66 2.37 1.24
N LEU A 31 -4.29 3.32 1.91
CA LEU A 31 -4.87 4.48 1.26
C LEU A 31 -3.82 5.34 0.58
N ARG A 32 -2.70 5.60 1.26
CA ARG A 32 -1.58 6.37 0.69
C ARG A 32 -0.97 5.68 -0.52
N TRP A 33 -0.88 4.35 -0.47
CA TRP A 33 -0.48 3.54 -1.62
C TRP A 33 -1.45 3.69 -2.79
N ALA A 34 -2.74 3.47 -2.56
CA ALA A 34 -3.76 3.52 -3.60
C ALA A 34 -3.84 4.90 -4.26
N LEU A 35 -3.73 5.97 -3.47
CA LEU A 35 -3.87 7.34 -3.94
C LEU A 35 -2.60 7.88 -4.58
N TRP A 36 -1.43 7.68 -3.98
CA TRP A 36 -0.20 8.38 -4.40
C TRP A 36 0.98 7.45 -4.69
N SER A 37 0.78 6.13 -4.69
CA SER A 37 1.87 5.14 -4.78
C SER A 37 2.96 5.34 -3.73
N VAL A 38 2.60 5.91 -2.57
CA VAL A 38 3.55 6.11 -1.47
C VAL A 38 3.83 4.75 -0.84
N PRO A 39 5.10 4.35 -0.70
CA PRO A 39 5.45 3.04 -0.17
C PRO A 39 4.84 2.81 1.22
N SER A 40 4.54 1.56 1.51
CA SER A 40 4.04 1.15 2.81
C SER A 40 5.08 0.31 3.56
N GLY A 41 4.86 0.05 4.84
CA GLY A 41 5.71 -0.87 5.60
C GLY A 41 5.70 -2.28 5.01
N GLY A 42 6.72 -3.08 5.32
CA GLY A 42 6.95 -4.41 4.71
C GLY A 42 5.74 -5.35 4.73
N PHE A 43 4.94 -5.32 5.81
CA PHE A 43 3.71 -6.10 5.89
C PHE A 43 2.66 -5.68 4.85
N VAL A 44 2.32 -4.39 4.77
CA VAL A 44 1.31 -3.89 3.82
C VAL A 44 1.80 -4.08 2.39
N ARG A 45 3.10 -3.92 2.15
CA ARG A 45 3.71 -4.23 0.86
C ARG A 45 3.50 -5.69 0.47
N ALA A 46 3.78 -6.64 1.38
CA ALA A 46 3.57 -8.06 1.10
C ALA A 46 2.10 -8.40 0.80
N VAL A 47 1.16 -7.75 1.52
CA VAL A 47 -0.28 -7.86 1.22
C VAL A 47 -0.59 -7.37 -0.19
N LEU A 48 -0.09 -6.19 -0.59
CA LEU A 48 -0.32 -5.62 -1.92
C LEU A 48 0.30 -6.46 -3.04
N GLU A 49 1.46 -7.07 -2.79
CA GLU A 49 2.16 -7.99 -3.71
C GLU A 49 1.56 -9.40 -3.71
N ASN A 50 0.40 -9.60 -3.06
CA ASN A 50 -0.29 -10.89 -2.92
C ASN A 50 0.62 -12.02 -2.38
N ASP A 51 1.66 -11.65 -1.63
CA ASP A 51 2.54 -12.57 -0.92
C ASP A 51 2.00 -12.79 0.50
N LEU A 52 0.94 -13.60 0.58
CA LEU A 52 0.31 -13.92 1.85
C LEU A 52 1.23 -14.67 2.81
N TYR A 53 2.25 -15.36 2.29
CA TYR A 53 3.25 -16.03 3.12
C TYR A 53 4.10 -15.00 3.86
N SER A 54 4.74 -14.08 3.14
CA SER A 54 5.56 -13.02 3.74
C SER A 54 4.73 -12.10 4.64
N ALA A 55 3.49 -11.80 4.24
CA ALA A 55 2.56 -11.04 5.06
C ALA A 55 2.25 -11.78 6.38
N ALA A 56 1.94 -13.08 6.32
CA ALA A 56 1.66 -13.89 7.51
C ALA A 56 2.90 -14.06 8.40
N VAL A 57 4.10 -14.21 7.86
CA VAL A 57 5.31 -14.35 8.68
C VAL A 57 5.65 -13.02 9.38
N GLY A 58 5.65 -11.91 8.62
CA GLY A 58 6.06 -10.59 9.10
C GLY A 58 5.04 -9.84 9.97
N ALA A 59 3.77 -10.27 9.98
CA ALA A 59 2.72 -9.60 10.73
C ALA A 59 2.78 -9.86 12.25
N ASP A 60 2.36 -8.85 13.02
CA ASP A 60 2.00 -9.02 14.43
C ASP A 60 0.69 -9.83 14.60
N SER A 61 0.35 -10.18 15.84
CA SER A 61 -0.83 -11.02 16.13
C SER A 61 -2.19 -10.39 15.77
N VAL A 62 -2.27 -9.06 15.67
CA VAL A 62 -3.50 -8.36 15.29
C VAL A 62 -3.64 -8.43 13.77
N ASN A 63 -2.59 -8.05 13.05
CA ASN A 63 -2.58 -8.05 11.58
C ASN A 63 -2.71 -9.46 10.99
N LYS A 64 -2.13 -10.49 11.62
CA LYS A 64 -2.34 -11.90 11.25
C LYS A 64 -3.81 -12.31 11.26
N ARG A 65 -4.54 -11.91 12.31
CA ARG A 65 -5.97 -12.22 12.45
C ARG A 65 -6.83 -11.48 11.44
N LEU A 66 -6.35 -10.34 10.95
CA LEU A 66 -7.07 -9.48 10.02
C LEU A 66 -6.67 -9.70 8.55
N LEU A 67 -5.86 -10.71 8.23
CA LEU A 67 -5.48 -11.02 6.85
C LEU A 67 -6.68 -11.18 5.90
N PRO A 68 -7.80 -11.82 6.29
CA PRO A 68 -9.00 -11.86 5.44
C PRO A 68 -9.55 -10.47 5.11
N GLU A 69 -9.54 -9.55 6.07
CA GLU A 69 -10.01 -8.17 5.92
C GLU A 69 -9.06 -7.37 5.01
N TYR A 70 -7.76 -7.63 5.06
CA TYR A 70 -6.80 -7.07 4.10
C TYR A 70 -7.11 -7.53 2.67
N VAL A 71 -7.36 -8.83 2.47
CA VAL A 71 -7.73 -9.37 1.14
C VAL A 71 -9.05 -8.75 0.65
N GLU A 72 -10.02 -8.58 1.54
CA GLU A 72 -11.26 -7.89 1.20
C GLU A 72 -11.02 -6.44 0.75
N VAL A 73 -10.11 -5.70 1.41
CA VAL A 73 -9.73 -4.35 0.98
C VAL A 73 -9.13 -4.36 -0.42
N LEU A 74 -8.30 -5.35 -0.78
CA LEU A 74 -7.72 -5.46 -2.12
C LEU A 74 -8.79 -5.52 -3.22
N ASN A 75 -9.92 -6.20 -2.98
CA ASN A 75 -11.03 -6.28 -3.94
C ASN A 75 -11.65 -4.92 -4.26
N HIS A 76 -11.51 -3.93 -3.36
CA HIS A 76 -12.03 -2.57 -3.55
C HIS A 76 -10.97 -1.60 -4.09
N LEU A 77 -9.71 -2.02 -4.19
CA LEU A 77 -8.64 -1.19 -4.74
C LEU A 77 -8.68 -1.15 -6.28
N PRO A 78 -8.12 -0.08 -6.90
CA PRO A 78 -8.04 0.02 -8.34
C PRO A 78 -7.33 -1.19 -8.98
N PRO A 79 -7.79 -1.68 -10.15
CA PRO A 79 -7.10 -2.73 -10.87
C PRO A 79 -5.63 -2.37 -11.15
N GLY A 80 -4.72 -3.33 -10.96
CA GLY A 80 -3.29 -3.12 -11.17
C GLY A 80 -2.56 -2.38 -10.03
N SER A 81 -3.27 -1.93 -8.99
CA SER A 81 -2.64 -1.36 -7.79
C SER A 81 -2.12 -2.40 -6.81
N TRP A 82 -2.47 -3.67 -7.01
CA TRP A 82 -2.06 -4.82 -6.21
C TRP A 82 -1.99 -6.06 -7.12
N GLY A 83 -1.43 -7.16 -6.62
CA GLY A 83 -1.25 -8.40 -7.38
C GLY A 83 0.22 -8.77 -7.45
N SER A 84 0.78 -8.96 -8.64
CA SER A 84 2.21 -9.27 -8.76
C SER A 84 3.09 -8.12 -8.27
N ARG A 85 4.33 -8.44 -7.88
CA ARG A 85 5.35 -7.43 -7.55
C ARG A 85 5.51 -6.38 -8.64
N ASP A 86 5.49 -6.77 -9.90
CA ASP A 86 5.60 -5.84 -11.03
C ASP A 86 4.40 -4.91 -11.15
N ALA A 87 3.18 -5.42 -10.92
CA ALA A 87 1.97 -4.59 -10.91
C ALA A 87 2.08 -3.52 -9.81
N VAL A 88 2.45 -3.93 -8.60
CA VAL A 88 2.70 -3.02 -7.48
C VAL A 88 3.77 -1.98 -7.86
N LEU A 89 4.96 -2.38 -8.33
CA LEU A 89 6.03 -1.43 -8.69
C LEU A 89 5.66 -0.48 -9.85
N SER A 90 4.80 -0.92 -10.75
CA SER A 90 4.33 -0.12 -11.88
C SER A 90 3.21 0.87 -11.51
N TRP A 91 2.56 0.67 -10.36
CA TRP A 91 1.48 1.53 -9.89
C TRP A 91 1.98 2.97 -9.65
N ARG A 92 1.11 3.94 -9.95
CA ARG A 92 1.42 5.38 -9.85
C ARG A 92 0.49 6.15 -8.90
N GLY A 93 -0.53 5.48 -8.37
CA GLY A 93 -1.58 6.12 -7.59
C GLY A 93 -2.68 6.72 -8.47
N VAL A 94 -3.92 6.74 -7.95
CA VAL A 94 -5.07 7.39 -8.61
C VAL A 94 -4.84 8.90 -8.76
N LEU A 95 -4.15 9.50 -7.80
CA LEU A 95 -3.86 10.92 -7.69
C LEU A 95 -2.41 11.23 -8.08
N HIS A 96 -1.82 10.43 -8.97
CA HIS A 96 -0.49 10.69 -9.49
C HIS A 96 -0.36 12.13 -10.00
N GLY A 97 0.66 12.87 -9.55
CA GLY A 97 0.88 14.26 -9.92
C GLY A 97 -0.01 15.28 -9.20
N VAL A 98 -0.94 14.85 -8.36
CA VAL A 98 -1.67 15.72 -7.43
C VAL A 98 -0.91 15.77 -6.12
N ASP A 99 -0.52 16.97 -5.69
CA ASP A 99 0.14 17.19 -4.41
C ASP A 99 -0.74 16.67 -3.26
N PRO A 100 -0.24 15.74 -2.42
CA PRO A 100 -0.95 15.30 -1.23
C PRO A 100 -1.35 16.44 -0.29
N GLU A 101 -0.65 17.59 -0.31
CA GLU A 101 -0.96 18.80 0.50
C GLU A 101 -2.04 19.68 -0.10
N ALA A 102 -2.24 19.59 -1.42
CA ALA A 102 -3.35 20.24 -2.12
C ALA A 102 -4.67 19.48 -1.97
N TRP A 103 -4.64 18.29 -1.36
CA TRP A 103 -5.83 17.48 -1.09
C TRP A 103 -6.69 18.14 -0.01
N PRO A 104 -8.02 18.29 -0.21
CA PRO A 104 -8.85 19.26 0.53
C PRO A 104 -8.77 19.06 2.04
N SER A 105 -8.56 20.15 2.80
CA SER A 105 -8.22 20.18 4.23
C SER A 105 -9.11 19.38 5.21
N GLU A 106 -10.33 18.98 4.83
CA GLU A 106 -11.12 18.00 5.60
C GLU A 106 -10.40 16.65 5.70
N ALA A 107 -9.57 16.35 4.71
CA ALA A 107 -8.58 15.30 4.69
C ALA A 107 -7.46 15.42 5.73
N HIS A 108 -7.11 16.62 6.15
CA HIS A 108 -5.93 16.80 7.00
C HIS A 108 -6.11 16.20 8.41
N GLN A 109 -7.32 15.77 8.76
CA GLN A 109 -7.59 15.05 10.02
C GLN A 109 -6.84 13.70 10.09
N TRP A 110 -6.53 13.05 8.96
CA TRP A 110 -5.79 11.77 8.97
C TRP A 110 -4.28 11.89 8.98
N ARG A 111 -3.68 12.99 8.47
CA ARG A 111 -2.22 13.20 8.58
C ARG A 111 -1.78 13.32 10.04
N ARG A 112 -2.58 13.98 10.88
CA ARG A 112 -2.26 14.17 12.31
C ARG A 112 -2.28 12.86 13.12
N ALA A 113 -2.92 11.81 12.62
CA ALA A 113 -2.97 10.52 13.29
C ALA A 113 -1.72 9.64 13.07
N GLN A 114 -0.77 10.04 12.20
CA GLN A 114 0.38 9.20 11.84
C GLN A 114 1.71 9.97 11.72
N SER A 115 2.09 10.73 12.74
CA SER A 115 3.49 11.16 12.91
C SER A 115 4.41 9.97 13.22
N VAL A 116 4.61 9.07 12.24
CA VAL A 116 5.63 8.03 12.29
C VAL A 116 6.57 8.30 11.12
N ARG A 117 7.79 8.73 11.45
CA ARG A 117 8.84 9.05 10.49
C ARG A 117 9.06 7.88 9.55
N PHE A 118 8.95 8.16 8.27
CA PHE A 118 9.28 7.25 7.18
C PHE A 118 10.80 7.02 7.21
N VAL A 119 11.24 5.77 7.27
CA VAL A 119 12.61 5.40 6.91
C VAL A 119 12.55 5.06 5.43
N GLU A 120 13.14 5.90 4.60
CA GLU A 120 13.33 5.59 3.18
C GLU A 120 14.23 4.34 3.07
N ALA A 121 13.72 3.27 2.46
CA ALA A 121 14.56 2.15 2.10
C ALA A 121 15.47 2.59 0.92
N PRO A 122 16.80 2.44 1.01
CA PRO A 122 17.70 2.86 -0.06
C PRO A 122 17.47 2.00 -1.30
N GLN A 123 17.30 2.65 -2.46
CA GLN A 123 17.02 2.03 -3.76
C GLN A 123 18.23 1.32 -4.40
N SER A 124 19.35 1.10 -3.70
CA SER A 124 20.64 0.77 -4.35
C SER A 124 21.11 -0.69 -4.30
N GLU A 125 20.30 -1.66 -3.86
CA GLU A 125 20.75 -3.07 -3.72
C GLU A 125 20.13 -4.08 -4.70
N TRP A 126 19.70 -3.65 -5.88
CA TRP A 126 19.31 -4.56 -6.97
C TRP A 126 20.21 -4.36 -8.18
N GLY A 127 21.51 -4.51 -7.98
CA GLY A 127 22.47 -4.73 -9.06
C GLY A 127 22.42 -6.20 -9.47
N GLY A 128 21.90 -6.47 -10.66
CA GLY A 128 22.00 -7.79 -11.29
C GLY A 128 23.46 -8.10 -11.58
N GLY A 129 24.01 -9.12 -10.90
CA GLY A 129 25.20 -9.83 -11.35
C GLY A 129 24.77 -10.80 -12.44
N ASP A 130 24.94 -10.38 -13.69
CA ASP A 130 25.00 -11.25 -14.86
C ASP A 130 26.48 -11.45 -15.18
N ASP A 131 27.04 -12.53 -14.67
CA ASP A 131 28.37 -13.02 -14.99
C ASP A 131 28.24 -14.47 -15.50
N GLY A 132 27.70 -14.57 -16.72
CA GLY A 132 27.91 -15.71 -17.59
C GLY A 132 29.40 -15.87 -17.89
N GLU A 133 30.06 -16.76 -17.14
CA GLU A 133 31.43 -17.18 -17.43
C GLU A 133 31.44 -18.15 -18.62
N GLU A 134 31.85 -17.62 -19.77
CA GLU A 134 32.07 -18.31 -21.04
C GLU A 134 33.20 -19.34 -20.87
N VAL A 135 32.83 -20.62 -20.83
CA VAL A 135 33.79 -21.73 -20.95
C VAL A 135 34.34 -21.72 -22.37
N LYS A 136 35.63 -21.43 -22.52
CA LYS A 136 36.39 -21.70 -23.75
C LYS A 136 37.41 -22.84 -23.55
N PRO A 137 37.58 -23.68 -24.58
CA PRO A 137 38.21 -25.01 -24.51
C PRO A 137 39.73 -25.01 -24.39
#